data_AF-A0A3M1F3Y7-F1
#
_entry.id   AF-A0A3M1F3Y7-F1
#
_cell.length_a   1.000
_cell.length_b   1.000
_cell.length_c   1.000
_cell.angle_alpha   90.00
_cell.angle_beta   90.00
_cell.angle_gamma   90.00
#
_symmetry.space_group_name_H-M   'P 1'
#
loop_
_entity.id
_entity.type
_entity.pdbx_description
1 polymer ?
#
loop_
_entity_poly.entity_id
_entity_poly.type
_entity_poly.pdbx_seq_one_letter_code
_entity_poly.pdbx_strand_id
1 'polypeptide(L)'
;MQYKNLTLDPFQAEAIEHVKARKSVLVSAPTGVGKTIIADFVVEQAIRQGERVIYTAPIKALSNQKYREFTRDHDPSLIGLVTGDLVLNHDAPVVIMTTEILRNMLLQQEAGLDRLAYVIFDEIHFLGDPERGTVWEETLIYLPHSVKILGLSATLSNIHEFARWLSFVREEEVKVIVEKARKVPLEILIANRDAGILPPDLFRKRFERKLSRLQRRIQEEGWNFRSTAVIKATTRHFEVVEMIRKDYLPCLYFVFSRRLTETYARDLERHTQTSFLTEAERERVDKELTAFLQENTIDLERHAPMYRKGIAFHHAGLDVRLKWLVEHLYEARLIKVLYCTSTFALGMNMPARSVVFDDIRKYDGRSVVPLTTLQFMQKAGRAGRRGMDEKGYVVIKQDFLHFLLNQSHLATYEKGKVERITSSFNLSFNSIVNLIERYPIEAIETIIQKSFRN
;
A
#
# COMPACT_ATOMS: atom_id res chain seq x y z
N MET A 1 -21.56 -16.90 -8.12
CA MET A 1 -22.24 -15.65 -8.51
C MET A 1 -21.44 -14.99 -9.63
N GLN A 2 -22.09 -14.47 -10.68
CA GLN A 2 -21.42 -13.70 -11.73
C GLN A 2 -21.65 -12.20 -11.51
N TYR A 3 -20.61 -11.38 -11.73
CA TYR A 3 -20.67 -9.92 -11.63
C TYR A 3 -19.60 -9.31 -12.55
N LYS A 4 -19.95 -8.29 -13.35
CA LYS A 4 -19.07 -7.69 -14.39
C LYS A 4 -18.35 -8.74 -15.27
N ASN A 5 -19.07 -9.78 -15.72
CA ASN A 5 -18.52 -10.92 -16.49
C ASN A 5 -17.43 -11.74 -15.76
N LEU A 6 -17.25 -11.55 -14.46
CA LEU A 6 -16.34 -12.31 -13.62
C LEU A 6 -17.12 -13.30 -12.76
N THR A 7 -16.52 -14.48 -12.54
CA THR A 7 -16.98 -15.39 -11.50
C THR A 7 -16.37 -14.92 -10.18
N LEU A 8 -17.24 -14.57 -9.24
CA LEU A 8 -16.83 -14.09 -7.92
C LEU A 8 -16.22 -15.23 -7.09
N ASP A 9 -15.16 -14.90 -6.36
CA ASP A 9 -14.61 -15.78 -5.33
C ASP A 9 -15.62 -15.95 -4.19
N PRO A 10 -15.61 -17.08 -3.45
CA PRO A 10 -16.58 -17.35 -2.38
C PRO A 10 -16.71 -16.23 -1.36
N PHE A 11 -15.59 -15.68 -0.88
CA PHE A 11 -15.59 -14.58 0.10
C PHE A 11 -16.21 -13.29 -0.47
N GLN A 12 -16.07 -13.04 -1.78
CA GLN A 12 -16.67 -11.88 -2.44
C GLN A 12 -18.19 -12.04 -2.53
N ALA A 13 -18.65 -13.24 -2.91
CA ALA A 13 -20.07 -13.55 -2.99
C ALA A 13 -20.73 -13.46 -1.60
N GLU A 14 -20.10 -14.03 -0.57
CA GLU A 14 -20.59 -13.97 0.81
C GLU A 14 -20.70 -12.52 1.33
N ALA A 15 -19.68 -11.70 1.09
CA ALA A 15 -19.70 -10.28 1.45
C ALA A 15 -20.84 -9.54 0.73
N ILE A 16 -21.04 -9.80 -0.56
CA ILE A 16 -22.11 -9.19 -1.37
C ILE A 16 -23.51 -9.61 -0.87
N GLU A 17 -23.70 -10.87 -0.46
CA GLU A 17 -25.00 -11.30 0.11
C GLU A 17 -25.32 -10.55 1.42
N HIS A 18 -24.34 -10.28 2.27
CA HIS A 18 -24.55 -9.46 3.46
C HIS A 18 -24.82 -7.98 3.14
N VAL A 19 -24.14 -7.43 2.12
CA VAL A 19 -24.42 -6.06 1.62
C VAL A 19 -25.85 -5.97 1.08
N LYS A 20 -26.30 -6.94 0.27
CA LYS A 20 -27.69 -7.00 -0.21
C LYS A 20 -28.71 -7.05 0.93
N ALA A 21 -28.36 -7.73 2.01
CA ALA A 21 -29.16 -7.79 3.24
C ALA A 21 -29.03 -6.52 4.13
N ARG A 22 -28.43 -5.43 3.62
CA ARG A 22 -28.21 -4.15 4.31
C ARG A 22 -27.49 -4.28 5.66
N LYS A 23 -26.49 -5.15 5.72
CA LYS A 23 -25.63 -5.32 6.91
C LYS A 23 -24.33 -4.55 6.77
N SER A 24 -23.76 -4.15 7.90
CA SER A 24 -22.37 -3.71 7.97
C SER A 24 -21.43 -4.91 7.83
N VAL A 25 -20.40 -4.79 7.00
CA VAL A 25 -19.49 -5.88 6.63
C VAL A 25 -18.03 -5.42 6.75
N LEU A 26 -17.22 -6.24 7.40
CA LEU A 26 -15.77 -6.12 7.46
C LEU A 26 -15.13 -7.25 6.67
N VAL A 27 -14.33 -6.90 5.67
CA VAL A 27 -13.62 -7.84 4.81
C VAL A 27 -12.12 -7.73 5.08
N SER A 28 -11.53 -8.79 5.63
CA SER A 28 -10.09 -8.91 5.80
C SER A 28 -9.54 -9.92 4.79
N ALA A 29 -8.81 -9.42 3.79
CA ALA A 29 -8.25 -10.27 2.74
C ALA A 29 -6.90 -9.71 2.23
N PRO A 30 -5.98 -10.55 1.72
CA PRO A 30 -4.71 -10.08 1.19
C PRO A 30 -4.85 -9.01 0.09
N THR A 31 -3.82 -8.20 -0.12
CA THR A 31 -3.76 -7.29 -1.27
C THR A 31 -3.74 -8.09 -2.58
N GLY A 32 -4.43 -7.57 -3.61
CA GLY A 32 -4.48 -8.20 -4.94
C GLY A 32 -5.53 -9.30 -5.14
N VAL A 33 -6.30 -9.68 -4.11
CA VAL A 33 -7.36 -10.71 -4.23
C VAL A 33 -8.70 -10.17 -4.75
N GLY A 34 -8.80 -8.86 -5.05
CA GLY A 34 -9.99 -8.27 -5.66
C GLY A 34 -11.07 -7.79 -4.69
N LYS A 35 -10.69 -7.33 -3.48
CA LYS A 35 -11.62 -6.71 -2.50
C LYS A 35 -12.47 -5.60 -3.10
N THR A 36 -11.88 -4.83 -4.02
CA THR A 36 -12.52 -3.71 -4.73
C THR A 36 -13.84 -4.08 -5.39
N ILE A 37 -14.01 -5.32 -5.87
CA ILE A 37 -15.25 -5.76 -6.51
C ILE A 37 -16.46 -5.62 -5.56
N ILE A 38 -16.25 -5.77 -4.26
CA ILE A 38 -17.31 -5.62 -3.24
C ILE A 38 -17.72 -4.14 -3.12
N ALA A 39 -16.74 -3.22 -3.20
CA ALA A 39 -17.01 -1.78 -3.21
C ALA A 39 -17.73 -1.34 -4.48
N ASP A 40 -17.31 -1.84 -5.65
CA ASP A 40 -18.01 -1.60 -6.92
C ASP A 40 -19.49 -2.00 -6.83
N PHE A 41 -19.77 -3.15 -6.22
CA PHE A 41 -21.14 -3.63 -6.05
C PHE A 41 -21.98 -2.69 -5.17
N VAL A 42 -21.43 -2.20 -4.05
CA VAL A 42 -22.10 -1.22 -3.19
C VAL A 42 -22.41 0.07 -3.97
N VAL A 43 -21.44 0.56 -4.75
CA VAL A 43 -21.59 1.78 -5.57
C VAL A 43 -22.68 1.59 -6.62
N GLU A 44 -22.66 0.49 -7.39
CA GLU A 44 -23.68 0.20 -8.39
C GLU A 44 -25.07 0.03 -7.77
N GLN A 45 -25.17 -0.64 -6.61
CA GLN A 45 -26.43 -0.81 -5.91
C GLN A 45 -27.01 0.52 -5.45
N ALA A 46 -26.18 1.39 -4.86
CA ALA A 46 -26.63 2.69 -4.38
C ALA A 46 -27.10 3.60 -5.53
N ILE A 47 -26.36 3.65 -6.64
CA ILE A 47 -26.77 4.39 -7.84
C ILE A 47 -28.15 3.90 -8.32
N ARG A 48 -28.37 2.58 -8.38
CA ARG A 48 -29.66 2.00 -8.80
C ARG A 48 -30.80 2.31 -7.84
N GLN A 49 -30.51 2.44 -6.55
CA GLN A 49 -31.51 2.72 -5.50
C GLN A 49 -31.72 4.22 -5.27
N GLY A 50 -30.97 5.10 -5.94
CA GLY A 50 -31.01 6.54 -5.70
C GLY A 50 -30.47 6.94 -4.32
N GLU A 51 -29.63 6.08 -3.72
CA GLU A 51 -29.01 6.30 -2.42
C GLU A 51 -27.63 6.95 -2.57
N ARG A 52 -27.16 7.62 -1.49
CA ARG A 52 -25.82 8.20 -1.46
C ARG A 52 -24.83 7.21 -0.84
N VAL A 53 -23.62 7.15 -1.40
CA VAL A 53 -22.47 6.39 -0.90
C VAL A 53 -21.24 7.27 -0.84
N ILE A 54 -20.50 7.14 0.25
CA ILE A 54 -19.17 7.76 0.40
C ILE A 54 -18.11 6.68 0.36
N TYR A 55 -17.14 6.82 -0.54
CA TYR A 55 -15.93 6.01 -0.57
C TYR A 55 -14.79 6.79 0.09
N THR A 56 -14.29 6.29 1.20
CA THR A 56 -13.13 6.86 1.88
C THR A 56 -11.87 6.08 1.54
N ALA A 57 -10.80 6.81 1.22
CA ALA A 57 -9.47 6.26 1.01
C ALA A 57 -8.47 6.92 1.97
N PRO A 58 -7.42 6.20 2.43
CA PRO A 58 -6.48 6.74 3.41
C PRO A 58 -5.58 7.84 2.83
N ILE A 59 -5.46 8.00 1.52
CA ILE A 59 -4.57 9.01 0.93
C ILE A 59 -5.19 9.60 -0.34
N LYS A 60 -4.89 10.88 -0.61
CA LYS A 60 -5.38 11.60 -1.79
C LYS A 60 -5.10 10.88 -3.11
N ALA A 61 -3.92 10.25 -3.23
CA ALA A 61 -3.56 9.50 -4.43
C ALA A 61 -4.55 8.36 -4.72
N LEU A 62 -4.97 7.62 -3.69
CA LEU A 62 -5.98 6.58 -3.82
C LEU A 62 -7.36 7.16 -4.14
N SER A 63 -7.74 8.28 -3.49
CA SER A 63 -8.99 8.97 -3.80
C SER A 63 -9.06 9.38 -5.27
N ASN A 64 -7.97 9.97 -5.80
CA ASN A 64 -7.87 10.36 -7.20
C ASN A 64 -7.91 9.16 -8.15
N GLN A 65 -7.23 8.07 -7.81
CA GLN A 65 -7.27 6.84 -8.59
C GLN A 65 -8.70 6.29 -8.65
N LYS A 66 -9.38 6.19 -7.50
CA LYS A 66 -10.74 5.68 -7.41
C LYS A 66 -11.74 6.56 -8.15
N TYR A 67 -11.58 7.88 -8.07
CA TYR A 67 -12.37 8.80 -8.86
C TYR A 67 -12.24 8.53 -10.37
N ARG A 68 -11.02 8.36 -10.89
CA ARG A 68 -10.79 8.02 -12.32
C ARG A 68 -11.41 6.67 -12.69
N GLU A 69 -11.26 5.66 -11.83
CA GLU A 69 -11.84 4.32 -12.05
C GLU A 69 -13.38 4.38 -12.10
N PHE A 70 -14.03 5.02 -11.14
CA PHE A 70 -15.49 5.14 -11.12
C PHE A 70 -16.04 6.05 -12.23
N THR A 71 -15.34 7.13 -12.58
CA THR A 71 -15.72 8.02 -13.69
C THR A 71 -15.60 7.34 -15.05
N ARG A 72 -14.71 6.35 -15.19
CA ARG A 72 -14.59 5.54 -16.40
C ARG A 72 -15.69 4.49 -16.50
N ASP A 73 -16.07 3.91 -15.37
CA ASP A 73 -16.99 2.77 -15.32
C ASP A 73 -18.47 3.20 -15.17
N HIS A 74 -18.73 4.46 -14.77
CA HIS A 74 -20.07 5.03 -14.54
C HIS A 74 -20.21 6.41 -15.18
N ASP A 75 -21.44 6.95 -15.21
CA ASP A 75 -21.69 8.32 -15.66
C ASP A 75 -20.92 9.33 -14.78
N PRO A 76 -20.04 10.18 -15.36
CA PRO A 76 -19.25 11.17 -14.62
C PRO A 76 -20.09 12.13 -13.75
N SER A 77 -21.33 12.42 -14.14
CA SER A 77 -22.24 13.29 -13.37
C SER A 77 -22.72 12.66 -12.05
N LEU A 78 -22.55 11.35 -11.87
CA LEU A 78 -22.91 10.63 -10.66
C LEU A 78 -21.74 10.48 -9.67
N ILE A 79 -20.53 10.90 -10.07
CA ILE A 79 -19.30 10.68 -9.31
C ILE A 79 -18.70 12.02 -8.88
N GLY A 80 -18.38 12.14 -7.60
CA GLY A 80 -17.73 13.29 -6.98
C GLY A 80 -16.38 12.95 -6.35
N LEU A 81 -15.53 13.96 -6.18
CA LEU A 81 -14.25 13.87 -5.50
C LEU A 81 -14.11 15.06 -4.55
N VAL A 82 -13.86 14.78 -3.27
CA VAL A 82 -13.62 15.82 -2.26
C VAL A 82 -12.31 15.52 -1.56
N THR A 83 -11.29 16.31 -1.87
CA THR A 83 -10.00 16.33 -1.17
C THR A 83 -9.77 17.74 -0.60
N GLY A 84 -8.80 17.89 0.30
CA GLY A 84 -8.51 19.20 0.91
C GLY A 84 -8.03 20.30 -0.06
N ASP A 85 -7.85 20.00 -1.33
CA ASP A 85 -7.34 20.88 -2.40
C ASP A 85 -8.22 20.88 -3.66
N LEU A 86 -9.13 19.93 -3.81
CA LEU A 86 -9.96 19.79 -5.00
C LEU A 86 -11.35 19.28 -4.61
N VAL A 87 -12.38 19.99 -5.05
CA VAL A 87 -13.77 19.62 -4.86
C VAL A 87 -14.44 19.54 -6.23
N LEU A 88 -14.89 18.35 -6.60
CA LEU A 88 -15.61 18.06 -7.84
C LEU A 88 -16.93 17.39 -7.48
N ASN A 89 -18.04 17.92 -7.99
CA ASN A 89 -19.37 17.31 -7.88
C ASN A 89 -19.69 16.80 -6.46
N HIS A 90 -19.61 17.70 -5.47
CA HIS A 90 -19.77 17.39 -4.04
C HIS A 90 -21.08 16.66 -3.72
N ASP A 91 -22.15 17.04 -4.42
CA ASP A 91 -23.52 16.54 -4.19
C ASP A 91 -23.83 15.27 -5.00
N ALA A 92 -22.82 14.69 -5.64
CA ALA A 92 -22.94 13.42 -6.36
C ALA A 92 -23.50 12.31 -5.46
N PRO A 93 -24.27 11.36 -6.03
CA PRO A 93 -24.68 10.15 -5.32
C PRO A 93 -23.49 9.33 -4.81
N VAL A 94 -22.36 9.34 -5.53
CA VAL A 94 -21.15 8.63 -5.11
C VAL A 94 -20.01 9.62 -4.96
N VAL A 95 -19.52 9.79 -3.74
CA VAL A 95 -18.44 10.74 -3.45
C VAL A 95 -17.21 10.00 -2.94
N ILE A 96 -16.08 10.18 -3.61
CA ILE A 96 -14.78 9.72 -3.14
C ILE A 96 -14.12 10.84 -2.33
N MET A 97 -13.61 10.53 -1.14
CA MET A 97 -12.91 11.49 -0.30
C MET A 97 -11.84 10.84 0.56
N THR A 98 -11.06 11.62 1.32
CA THR A 98 -10.22 11.06 2.39
C THR A 98 -11.02 10.90 3.67
N THR A 99 -10.59 10.01 4.56
CA THR A 99 -11.26 9.81 5.85
C THR A 99 -11.34 11.08 6.69
N GLU A 100 -10.33 11.96 6.61
CA GLU A 100 -10.34 13.27 7.28
C GLU A 100 -11.47 14.18 6.80
N ILE A 101 -11.80 14.17 5.51
CA ILE A 101 -12.89 14.98 4.96
C ILE A 101 -14.21 14.48 5.54
N LEU A 102 -14.47 13.16 5.49
CA LEU A 102 -15.69 12.59 6.08
C LEU A 102 -15.79 12.90 7.58
N ARG A 103 -14.69 12.74 8.33
CA ARG A 103 -14.64 13.08 9.76
C ARG A 103 -15.06 14.52 10.02
N ASN A 104 -14.57 15.46 9.20
CA ASN A 104 -14.92 16.86 9.33
C ASN A 104 -16.40 17.12 8.97
N MET A 105 -16.93 16.50 7.91
CA MET A 105 -18.35 16.60 7.54
C MET A 105 -19.26 16.10 8.67
N LEU A 106 -18.90 14.97 9.30
CA LEU A 106 -19.64 14.39 10.43
C LEU A 106 -19.60 15.30 11.65
N LEU A 107 -18.42 15.84 11.98
CA LEU A 107 -18.31 16.79 13.07
C LEU A 107 -19.16 18.02 12.79
N GLN A 108 -19.08 18.60 11.58
CA GLN A 108 -19.78 19.82 11.19
C GLN A 108 -21.28 19.64 10.93
N GLN A 109 -21.81 18.41 10.94
CA GLN A 109 -23.19 18.09 10.61
C GLN A 109 -23.60 18.65 9.23
N GLU A 110 -22.73 18.48 8.24
CA GLU A 110 -23.02 18.95 6.88
C GLU A 110 -24.29 18.30 6.32
N ALA A 111 -25.06 19.10 5.56
CA ALA A 111 -26.29 18.64 4.94
C ALA A 111 -26.05 17.51 3.93
N GLY A 112 -27.05 16.64 3.74
CA GLY A 112 -27.00 15.56 2.75
C GLY A 112 -26.40 14.24 3.26
N LEU A 113 -26.14 14.12 4.57
CA LEU A 113 -25.86 12.84 5.22
C LEU A 113 -27.13 12.00 5.46
N ASP A 114 -28.32 12.60 5.43
CA ASP A 114 -29.60 11.89 5.65
C ASP A 114 -29.91 10.83 4.59
N ARG A 115 -29.35 10.98 3.38
CA ARG A 115 -29.51 10.04 2.26
C ARG A 115 -28.35 9.04 2.15
N LEU A 116 -27.40 9.08 3.08
CA LEU A 116 -26.21 8.23 3.07
C LEU A 116 -26.60 6.81 3.52
N ALA A 117 -26.52 5.85 2.60
CA ALA A 117 -26.84 4.46 2.90
C ALA A 117 -25.60 3.68 3.35
N TYR A 118 -24.45 3.92 2.71
CA TYR A 118 -23.20 3.22 2.99
C TYR A 118 -21.99 4.15 3.02
N VAL A 119 -21.06 3.86 3.92
CA VAL A 119 -19.67 4.34 3.84
C VAL A 119 -18.74 3.16 3.60
N ILE A 120 -17.92 3.28 2.56
CA ILE A 120 -16.86 2.32 2.25
C ILE A 120 -15.56 2.86 2.85
N PHE A 121 -14.95 2.08 3.74
CA PHE A 121 -13.65 2.37 4.33
C PHE A 121 -12.60 1.49 3.67
N ASP A 122 -11.88 2.06 2.70
CA ASP A 122 -10.74 1.37 2.09
C ASP A 122 -9.53 1.43 3.02
N GLU A 123 -8.79 0.33 3.06
CA GLU A 123 -7.65 0.12 3.96
C GLU A 123 -7.95 0.50 5.43
N ILE A 124 -9.09 0.03 5.98
CA ILE A 124 -9.56 0.37 7.34
C ILE A 124 -8.54 0.05 8.46
N HIS A 125 -7.53 -0.78 8.19
CA HIS A 125 -6.41 -1.02 9.11
C HIS A 125 -5.53 0.21 9.37
N PHE A 126 -5.68 1.30 8.62
CA PHE A 126 -5.09 2.59 8.96
C PHE A 126 -5.58 3.13 10.31
N LEU A 127 -6.62 2.54 10.92
CA LEU A 127 -6.97 2.77 12.32
C LEU A 127 -5.80 2.48 13.30
N GLY A 128 -4.91 1.55 12.96
CA GLY A 128 -3.71 1.28 13.74
C GLY A 128 -2.53 2.22 13.45
N ASP A 129 -2.71 3.24 12.62
CA ASP A 129 -1.67 4.22 12.32
C ASP A 129 -1.45 5.16 13.52
N PRO A 130 -0.24 5.29 14.07
CA PRO A 130 0.00 6.09 15.27
C PRO A 130 -0.29 7.58 15.11
N GLU A 131 -0.23 8.13 13.90
CA GLU A 131 -0.42 9.56 13.66
C GLU A 131 -1.85 9.87 13.21
N ARG A 132 -2.46 8.97 12.43
CA ARG A 132 -3.75 9.23 11.76
C ARG A 132 -4.89 8.35 12.24
N GLY A 133 -4.61 7.30 13.01
CA GLY A 133 -5.60 6.29 13.42
C GLY A 133 -6.80 6.85 14.18
N THR A 134 -6.62 7.93 14.96
CA THR A 134 -7.71 8.67 15.63
C THR A 134 -8.81 9.06 14.66
N VAL A 135 -8.47 9.49 13.43
CA VAL A 135 -9.46 9.94 12.44
C VAL A 135 -10.40 8.81 12.06
N TRP A 136 -9.89 7.60 11.86
CA TRP A 136 -10.72 6.43 11.54
C TRP A 136 -11.66 6.09 12.69
N GLU A 137 -11.12 6.06 13.91
CA GLU A 137 -11.87 5.70 15.10
C GLU A 137 -13.00 6.71 15.37
N GLU A 138 -12.68 8.01 15.36
CA GLU A 138 -13.67 9.08 15.48
C GLU A 138 -14.74 9.01 14.38
N THR A 139 -14.34 8.79 13.13
CA THR A 139 -15.30 8.67 12.00
C THR A 139 -16.28 7.53 12.22
N LEU A 140 -15.80 6.36 12.66
CA LEU A 140 -16.64 5.19 12.90
C LEU A 140 -17.61 5.40 14.07
N ILE A 141 -17.19 6.15 15.10
CA ILE A 141 -18.01 6.52 16.26
C ILE A 141 -19.08 7.55 15.90
N TYR A 142 -18.73 8.60 15.14
CA TYR A 142 -19.65 9.69 14.81
C TYR A 142 -20.62 9.39 13.67
N LEU A 143 -20.37 8.33 12.90
CA LEU A 143 -21.23 7.99 11.77
C LEU A 143 -22.68 7.73 12.28
N PRO A 144 -23.74 8.20 11.62
CA PRO A 144 -25.11 7.94 12.08
C PRO A 144 -25.46 6.45 12.04
N HIS A 145 -26.20 5.91 13.02
CA HIS A 145 -26.54 4.48 13.12
C HIS A 145 -27.31 3.91 11.92
N SER A 146 -28.03 4.76 11.18
CA SER A 146 -28.73 4.39 9.94
C SER A 146 -27.77 3.98 8.82
N VAL A 147 -26.54 4.51 8.82
CA VAL A 147 -25.55 4.31 7.77
C VAL A 147 -24.82 2.98 7.98
N LYS A 148 -24.73 2.17 6.92
CA LYS A 148 -24.01 0.89 6.93
C LYS A 148 -22.55 1.06 6.54
N ILE A 149 -21.71 0.14 7.00
CA ILE A 149 -20.26 0.19 6.81
C ILE A 149 -19.82 -0.97 5.92
N LEU A 150 -19.02 -0.69 4.90
CA LEU A 150 -18.16 -1.68 4.26
C LEU A 150 -16.70 -1.36 4.58
N GLY A 151 -16.10 -2.08 5.52
CA GLY A 151 -14.68 -1.96 5.83
C GLY A 151 -13.85 -2.94 5.03
N LEU A 152 -12.96 -2.45 4.16
CA LEU A 152 -12.03 -3.26 3.39
C LEU A 152 -10.63 -3.17 4.02
N SER A 153 -10.01 -4.31 4.27
CA SER A 153 -8.70 -4.37 4.89
C SER A 153 -7.79 -5.41 4.26
N ALA A 154 -6.48 -5.17 4.34
CA ALA A 154 -5.48 -6.23 4.35
C ALA A 154 -5.76 -7.28 5.46
N THR A 155 -4.98 -8.35 5.47
CA THR A 155 -5.10 -9.40 6.51
C THR A 155 -4.85 -8.82 7.90
N LEU A 156 -5.80 -9.01 8.83
CA LEU A 156 -5.74 -8.54 10.21
C LEU A 156 -5.82 -9.70 11.19
N SER A 157 -4.95 -9.68 12.20
CA SER A 157 -4.87 -10.74 13.21
C SER A 157 -6.04 -10.71 14.21
N ASN A 158 -6.60 -9.53 14.47
CA ASN A 158 -7.67 -9.30 15.45
C ASN A 158 -8.97 -8.74 14.83
N ILE A 159 -9.29 -9.11 13.59
CA ILE A 159 -10.50 -8.61 12.91
C ILE A 159 -11.80 -8.87 13.70
N HIS A 160 -11.89 -9.99 14.42
CA HIS A 160 -13.06 -10.30 15.24
C HIS A 160 -13.18 -9.42 16.49
N GLU A 161 -12.06 -8.98 17.07
CA GLU A 161 -12.07 -8.00 18.15
C GLU A 161 -12.54 -6.64 17.62
N PHE A 162 -11.98 -6.22 16.49
CA PHE A 162 -12.37 -4.99 15.82
C PHE A 162 -13.87 -5.01 15.45
N ALA A 163 -14.39 -6.13 14.98
CA ALA A 163 -15.81 -6.29 14.67
C ALA A 163 -16.70 -6.24 15.91
N ARG A 164 -16.27 -6.81 17.05
CA ARG A 164 -17.02 -6.71 18.32
C ARG A 164 -17.10 -5.27 18.80
N TRP A 165 -15.97 -4.56 18.78
CA TRP A 165 -15.94 -3.14 19.10
C TRP A 165 -16.86 -2.34 18.16
N LEU A 166 -16.75 -2.54 16.84
CA LEU A 166 -17.60 -1.83 15.90
C LEU A 166 -19.08 -2.18 16.12
N SER A 167 -19.41 -3.44 16.40
CA SER A 167 -20.79 -3.83 16.71
C SER A 167 -21.32 -3.13 17.97
N PHE A 168 -20.48 -2.94 19.00
CA PHE A 168 -20.82 -2.17 20.20
C PHE A 168 -21.03 -0.68 19.87
N VAL A 169 -20.12 -0.06 19.12
CA VAL A 169 -20.22 1.37 18.75
C VAL A 169 -21.46 1.65 17.91
N ARG A 170 -21.75 0.75 16.96
CA ARG A 170 -22.83 0.89 15.96
C ARG A 170 -24.18 0.39 16.45
N GLU A 171 -24.22 -0.37 17.54
CA GLU A 171 -25.43 -1.02 18.07
C GLU A 171 -26.12 -1.94 17.04
N GLU A 172 -25.30 -2.60 16.21
CA GLU A 172 -25.75 -3.54 15.19
C GLU A 172 -24.75 -4.69 15.02
N GLU A 173 -25.20 -5.80 14.43
CA GLU A 173 -24.30 -6.90 14.09
C GLU A 173 -23.41 -6.55 12.88
N VAL A 174 -22.08 -6.58 13.07
CA VAL A 174 -21.11 -6.43 11.98
C VAL A 174 -20.64 -7.80 11.50
N LYS A 175 -20.88 -8.10 10.22
CA LYS A 175 -20.44 -9.36 9.59
C LYS A 175 -18.96 -9.33 9.25
N VAL A 176 -18.25 -10.42 9.54
CA VAL A 176 -16.81 -10.54 9.30
C VAL A 176 -16.55 -11.59 8.25
N ILE A 177 -15.88 -11.19 7.17
CA ILE A 177 -15.46 -12.05 6.08
C ILE A 177 -13.93 -12.09 6.08
N VAL A 178 -13.37 -13.29 6.14
CA VAL A 178 -11.90 -13.49 6.18
C VAL A 178 -11.47 -14.38 5.03
N GLU A 179 -10.60 -13.85 4.18
CA GLU A 179 -9.86 -14.62 3.18
C GLU A 179 -8.38 -14.64 3.58
N LYS A 180 -7.75 -15.82 3.54
CA LYS A 180 -6.34 -16.01 3.92
C LYS A 180 -5.46 -16.31 2.72
N ALA A 181 -6.02 -16.88 1.66
CA ALA A 181 -5.27 -17.31 0.50
C ALA A 181 -4.97 -16.14 -0.44
N ARG A 182 -3.69 -16.04 -0.84
CA ARG A 182 -3.31 -15.21 -1.99
C ARG A 182 -3.56 -15.99 -3.27
N LYS A 183 -4.09 -15.32 -4.30
CA LYS A 183 -4.21 -15.92 -5.64
C LYS A 183 -2.86 -16.18 -6.28
N VAL A 184 -1.89 -15.31 -6.01
CA VAL A 184 -0.49 -15.48 -6.43
C VAL A 184 0.36 -15.59 -5.15
N PRO A 185 0.91 -16.78 -4.82
CA PRO A 185 1.74 -16.97 -3.65
C PRO A 185 3.04 -16.16 -3.77
N LEU A 186 3.61 -15.78 -2.63
CA LEU A 186 4.87 -15.04 -2.57
C LEU A 186 6.03 -15.99 -2.28
N GLU A 187 7.13 -15.80 -3.00
CA GLU A 187 8.41 -16.46 -2.74
C GLU A 187 9.42 -15.40 -2.27
N ILE A 188 9.91 -15.55 -1.03
CA ILE A 188 10.89 -14.65 -0.45
C ILE A 188 12.29 -15.13 -0.83
N LEU A 189 13.12 -14.22 -1.32
CA LEU A 189 14.51 -14.43 -1.71
C LEU A 189 15.40 -13.37 -1.05
N ILE A 190 16.64 -13.72 -0.78
CA ILE A 190 17.66 -12.81 -0.24
C ILE A 190 18.74 -12.59 -1.29
N ALA A 191 19.00 -11.33 -1.62
CA ALA A 191 20.03 -10.92 -2.56
C ALA A 191 21.27 -10.42 -1.83
N ASN A 192 22.43 -10.94 -2.23
CA ASN A 192 23.73 -10.52 -1.73
C ASN A 192 24.80 -10.73 -2.81
N ARG A 193 25.74 -9.79 -2.94
CA ARG A 193 26.80 -9.86 -3.96
C ARG A 193 27.65 -11.13 -3.93
N ASP A 194 27.95 -11.66 -2.73
CA ASP A 194 28.79 -12.86 -2.57
C ASP A 194 27.98 -14.14 -2.66
N ALA A 195 26.67 -14.09 -2.39
CA ALA A 195 25.79 -15.25 -2.31
C ALA A 195 24.95 -15.47 -3.57
N GLY A 196 24.75 -14.42 -4.37
CA GLY A 196 23.71 -14.35 -5.38
C GLY A 196 22.33 -14.14 -4.74
N ILE A 197 21.30 -14.63 -5.43
CA ILE A 197 19.92 -14.65 -4.93
C ILE A 197 19.60 -16.05 -4.44
N LEU A 198 19.21 -16.17 -3.16
CA LEU A 198 18.94 -17.47 -2.53
C LEU A 198 17.67 -17.40 -1.67
N PRO A 199 16.92 -18.51 -1.53
CA PRO A 199 15.93 -18.66 -0.48
C PRO A 199 16.53 -18.44 0.92
N PRO A 200 15.75 -17.93 1.91
CA PRO A 200 16.24 -17.60 3.25
C PRO A 200 17.01 -18.73 3.95
N ASP A 201 16.54 -19.98 3.84
CA ASP A 201 17.22 -21.12 4.47
C ASP A 201 18.59 -21.42 3.88
N LEU A 202 18.74 -21.29 2.57
CA LEU A 202 20.03 -21.46 1.88
C LEU A 202 20.97 -20.30 2.19
N PHE A 203 20.44 -19.08 2.26
CA PHE A 203 21.20 -17.91 2.69
C PHE A 203 21.71 -18.07 4.13
N ARG A 204 20.85 -18.53 5.06
CA ARG A 204 21.22 -18.81 6.46
C ARG A 204 22.36 -19.82 6.56
N LYS A 205 22.27 -20.94 5.84
CA LYS A 205 23.36 -21.95 5.77
C LYS A 205 24.66 -21.35 5.23
N ARG A 206 24.59 -20.47 4.23
CA ARG A 206 25.78 -19.81 3.66
C ARG A 206 26.38 -18.80 4.64
N PHE A 207 25.54 -18.04 5.34
CA PHE A 207 25.94 -17.12 6.39
C PHE A 207 26.65 -17.86 7.53
N GLU A 208 26.08 -18.95 8.05
CA GLU A 208 26.68 -19.77 9.12
C GLU A 208 28.08 -20.29 8.73
N ARG A 209 28.24 -20.81 7.51
CA ARG A 209 29.55 -21.24 6.99
C ARG A 209 30.56 -20.10 6.89
N LYS A 210 30.11 -18.90 6.51
CA LYS A 210 30.99 -17.72 6.39
C LYS A 210 31.39 -17.23 7.79
N LEU A 211 30.46 -17.22 8.73
CA LEU A 211 30.70 -16.85 10.12
C LEU A 211 31.66 -17.82 10.82
N SER A 212 31.49 -19.14 10.64
CA SER A 212 32.38 -20.14 11.24
C SER A 212 33.82 -20.04 10.72
N ARG A 213 33.98 -19.81 9.41
CA ARG A 213 35.30 -19.57 8.79
C ARG A 213 35.96 -18.31 9.33
N LEU A 214 35.19 -17.25 9.50
CA LEU A 214 35.67 -15.99 10.06
C LEU A 214 36.10 -16.15 11.53
N GLN A 215 35.28 -16.83 12.35
CA GLN A 215 35.61 -17.10 13.76
C GLN A 215 36.90 -17.89 13.89
N ARG A 216 37.07 -18.95 13.10
CA ARG A 216 38.31 -19.74 13.06
C ARG A 216 39.51 -18.89 12.68
N ARG A 217 39.37 -18.05 11.66
CA ARG A 217 40.44 -17.15 11.22
C ARG A 217 40.82 -16.13 12.28
N ILE A 218 39.86 -15.59 13.02
CA ILE A 218 40.13 -14.65 14.13
C ILE A 218 40.87 -15.38 15.27
N GLN A 219 40.55 -16.65 15.52
CA GLN A 219 41.26 -17.47 16.52
C GLN A 219 42.70 -17.79 16.09
N GLU A 220 42.94 -18.07 14.81
CA GLU A 220 44.26 -18.46 14.28
C GLU A 220 45.18 -17.26 13.99
N GLU A 221 44.66 -16.19 13.37
CA GLU A 221 45.45 -15.06 12.84
C GLU A 221 45.27 -13.76 13.64
N GLY A 222 44.40 -13.75 14.66
CA GLY A 222 43.98 -12.53 15.36
C GLY A 222 43.07 -11.63 14.51
N TRP A 223 42.55 -10.55 15.10
CA TRP A 223 41.70 -9.59 14.39
C TRP A 223 42.54 -8.65 13.52
N ASN A 224 42.37 -8.72 12.20
CA ASN A 224 43.08 -7.87 11.23
C ASN A 224 42.15 -7.11 10.25
N PHE A 225 42.74 -6.24 9.42
CA PHE A 225 42.03 -5.40 8.45
C PHE A 225 41.29 -6.20 7.36
N ARG A 226 41.79 -7.39 6.99
CA ARG A 226 41.11 -8.27 6.02
C ARG A 226 39.87 -8.94 6.61
N SER A 227 39.89 -9.30 7.90
CA SER A 227 38.69 -9.79 8.61
C SER A 227 37.56 -8.75 8.64
N THR A 228 37.88 -7.45 8.71
CA THR A 228 36.88 -6.37 8.65
C THR A 228 36.31 -6.15 7.24
N ALA A 229 37.13 -6.29 6.19
CA ALA A 229 36.70 -6.12 4.80
C ALA A 229 35.69 -7.19 4.34
N VAL A 230 35.88 -8.45 4.75
CA VAL A 230 34.99 -9.59 4.41
C VAL A 230 33.56 -9.41 4.93
N ILE A 231 33.43 -8.66 6.02
CA ILE A 231 32.19 -8.40 6.73
C ILE A 231 31.55 -7.07 6.26
N LYS A 232 32.36 -6.10 5.83
CA LYS A 232 31.91 -4.76 5.36
C LYS A 232 31.55 -4.68 3.87
N ALA A 233 31.73 -5.75 3.10
CA ALA A 233 31.34 -5.73 1.68
C ALA A 233 29.83 -5.51 1.56
N THR A 234 29.45 -4.36 1.01
CA THR A 234 28.06 -3.98 0.80
C THR A 234 27.59 -4.40 -0.58
N THR A 235 26.40 -4.99 -0.64
CA THR A 235 25.67 -5.25 -1.87
C THR A 235 25.06 -3.94 -2.35
N ARG A 236 25.38 -3.55 -3.59
CA ARG A 236 24.86 -2.33 -4.22
C ARG A 236 23.52 -2.62 -4.90
N HIS A 237 22.66 -1.61 -5.01
CA HIS A 237 21.32 -1.77 -5.56
C HIS A 237 21.34 -2.26 -7.01
N PHE A 238 22.26 -1.76 -7.85
CA PHE A 238 22.36 -2.19 -9.24
C PHE A 238 22.86 -3.64 -9.38
N GLU A 239 23.66 -4.15 -8.44
CA GLU A 239 24.03 -5.58 -8.42
C GLU A 239 22.79 -6.45 -8.20
N VAL A 240 21.88 -6.03 -7.31
CA VAL A 240 20.60 -6.72 -7.11
C VAL A 240 19.75 -6.66 -8.38
N VAL A 241 19.66 -5.50 -9.04
CA VAL A 241 18.92 -5.34 -10.29
C VAL A 241 19.46 -6.27 -11.40
N GLU A 242 20.78 -6.39 -11.53
CA GLU A 242 21.38 -7.31 -12.51
C GLU A 242 21.11 -8.77 -12.16
N MET A 243 21.14 -9.16 -10.89
CA MET A 243 20.78 -10.52 -10.48
C MET A 243 19.32 -10.88 -10.81
N ILE A 244 18.40 -9.91 -10.79
CA ILE A 244 16.98 -10.14 -11.07
C ILE A 244 16.57 -9.94 -12.54
N ARG A 245 17.49 -9.40 -13.36
CA ARG A 245 17.23 -8.87 -14.70
C ARG A 245 16.53 -9.86 -15.63
N LYS A 246 16.92 -11.13 -15.57
CA LYS A 246 16.45 -12.17 -16.50
C LYS A 246 15.04 -12.68 -16.14
N ASP A 247 14.83 -12.99 -14.87
CA ASP A 247 13.71 -13.86 -14.48
C ASP A 247 12.62 -13.15 -13.65
N TYR A 248 12.87 -11.94 -13.14
CA TYR A 248 12.00 -11.31 -12.15
C TYR A 248 11.56 -9.87 -12.48
N LEU A 249 11.87 -9.33 -13.66
CA LEU A 249 11.36 -8.03 -14.11
C LEU A 249 9.92 -8.13 -14.69
N PRO A 250 9.10 -7.06 -14.60
CA PRO A 250 9.38 -5.77 -13.98
C PRO A 250 9.40 -5.84 -12.45
N CYS A 251 10.13 -4.92 -11.81
CA CYS A 251 10.24 -4.84 -10.36
C CYS A 251 9.90 -3.45 -9.78
N LEU A 252 9.31 -3.47 -8.58
CA LEU A 252 9.23 -2.30 -7.70
C LEU A 252 10.37 -2.38 -6.68
N TYR A 253 11.30 -1.43 -6.73
CA TYR A 253 12.45 -1.38 -5.83
C TYR A 253 12.21 -0.36 -4.72
N PHE A 254 11.82 -0.83 -3.54
CA PHE A 254 11.50 0.02 -2.39
C PHE A 254 12.76 0.56 -1.71
N VAL A 255 12.85 1.89 -1.63
CA VAL A 255 13.89 2.63 -0.92
C VAL A 255 13.23 3.64 0.01
N PHE A 256 13.58 3.64 1.29
CA PHE A 256 12.95 4.50 2.31
C PHE A 256 13.56 5.91 2.39
N SER A 257 13.96 6.48 1.25
CA SER A 257 14.47 7.85 1.14
C SER A 257 14.24 8.41 -0.26
N ARG A 258 13.62 9.59 -0.34
CA ARG A 258 13.34 10.29 -1.61
C ARG A 258 14.63 10.58 -2.38
N ARG A 259 15.65 11.09 -1.67
CA ARG A 259 16.96 11.38 -2.25
C ARG A 259 17.62 10.11 -2.80
N LEU A 260 17.53 8.99 -2.08
CA LEU A 260 18.13 7.73 -2.53
C LEU A 260 17.37 7.11 -3.71
N THR A 261 16.04 7.21 -3.77
CA THR A 261 15.28 6.76 -4.95
C THR A 261 15.76 7.43 -6.24
N GLU A 262 15.99 8.75 -6.21
CA GLU A 262 16.54 9.48 -7.35
C GLU A 262 17.98 9.07 -7.66
N THR A 263 18.81 9.00 -6.61
CA THR A 263 20.24 8.68 -6.76
C THR A 263 20.42 7.29 -7.36
N TYR A 264 19.68 6.29 -6.89
CA TYR A 264 19.78 4.91 -7.35
C TYR A 264 19.24 4.73 -8.77
N ALA A 265 18.17 5.45 -9.14
CA ALA A 265 17.70 5.42 -10.53
C ALA A 265 18.74 5.97 -11.50
N ARG A 266 19.35 7.11 -11.16
CA ARG A 266 20.43 7.72 -11.96
C ARG A 266 21.69 6.86 -11.98
N ASP A 267 22.06 6.26 -10.85
CA ASP A 267 23.23 5.38 -10.77
C ASP A 267 23.03 4.10 -11.59
N LEU A 268 21.82 3.51 -11.54
CA LEU A 268 21.47 2.37 -12.37
C LEU A 268 21.51 2.75 -13.87
N GLU A 269 20.97 3.90 -14.25
CA GLU A 269 21.01 4.37 -15.64
C GLU A 269 22.45 4.43 -16.17
N ARG A 270 23.37 5.02 -15.42
CA ARG A 270 24.79 5.13 -15.82
C ARG A 270 25.48 3.77 -15.91
N HIS A 271 25.17 2.85 -15.00
CA HIS A 271 25.75 1.50 -15.00
C HIS A 271 25.13 0.58 -16.07
N THR A 272 23.90 0.86 -16.48
CA THR A 272 23.15 0.02 -17.44
C THR A 272 23.69 0.25 -18.85
N GLN A 273 24.46 -0.72 -19.35
CA GLN A 273 25.00 -0.72 -20.72
C GLN A 273 23.95 -1.11 -21.76
N THR A 274 23.20 -2.18 -21.48
CA THR A 274 22.11 -2.65 -22.35
C THR A 274 20.78 -2.20 -21.77
N SER A 275 19.89 -1.65 -22.59
CA SER A 275 18.55 -1.25 -22.14
C SER A 275 17.76 -2.43 -21.56
N PHE A 276 16.85 -2.16 -20.62
CA PHE A 276 15.84 -3.14 -20.21
C PHE A 276 14.67 -3.22 -21.20
N LEU A 277 14.64 -2.33 -22.19
CA LEU A 277 13.63 -2.25 -23.24
C LEU A 277 14.14 -2.81 -24.57
N THR A 278 13.22 -3.39 -25.32
CA THR A 278 13.39 -3.68 -26.75
C THR A 278 13.42 -2.38 -27.57
N GLU A 279 13.88 -2.43 -28.82
CA GLU A 279 13.87 -1.25 -29.70
C GLU A 279 12.47 -0.67 -29.89
N ALA A 280 11.46 -1.51 -30.16
CA ALA A 280 10.08 -1.07 -30.32
C ALA A 280 9.52 -0.41 -29.04
N GLU A 281 9.89 -0.90 -27.86
CA GLU A 281 9.50 -0.27 -26.59
C GLU A 281 10.20 1.08 -26.40
N ARG A 282 11.45 1.24 -26.82
CA ARG A 282 12.17 2.53 -26.77
C ARG A 282 11.52 3.56 -27.68
N GLU A 283 11.23 3.20 -28.93
CA GLU A 283 10.52 4.08 -29.85
C GLU A 283 9.15 4.50 -29.30
N ARG A 284 8.46 3.58 -28.62
CA ARG A 284 7.20 3.90 -27.95
C ARG A 284 7.42 4.88 -26.80
N VAL A 285 8.43 4.69 -25.95
CA VAL A 285 8.79 5.66 -24.91
C VAL A 285 9.02 7.03 -25.55
N ASP A 286 9.79 7.13 -26.63
CA ASP A 286 10.05 8.41 -27.29
C ASP A 286 8.77 9.11 -27.76
N LYS A 287 7.82 8.36 -28.34
CA LYS A 287 6.51 8.91 -28.72
C LYS A 287 5.74 9.46 -27.53
N GLU A 288 5.68 8.72 -26.42
CA GLU A 288 4.99 9.15 -25.19
C GLU A 288 5.67 10.40 -24.58
N LEU A 289 7.00 10.48 -24.61
CA LEU A 289 7.74 11.65 -24.13
C LEU A 289 7.48 12.89 -25.01
N THR A 290 7.46 12.72 -26.34
CA THR A 290 7.14 13.80 -27.26
C THR A 290 5.72 14.32 -27.05
N ALA A 291 4.73 13.42 -26.92
CA ALA A 291 3.34 13.80 -26.64
C ALA A 291 3.22 14.55 -25.31
N PHE A 292 3.88 14.07 -24.26
CA PHE A 292 3.88 14.74 -22.95
C PHE A 292 4.45 16.16 -23.03
N LEU A 293 5.55 16.37 -23.77
CA LEU A 293 6.20 17.68 -23.94
C LEU A 293 5.38 18.67 -24.78
N GLN A 294 4.43 18.20 -25.61
CA GLN A 294 3.52 19.09 -26.34
C GLN A 294 2.52 19.77 -25.40
N GLU A 295 2.14 19.11 -24.31
CA GLU A 295 1.14 19.59 -23.35
C GLU A 295 1.75 20.18 -22.08
N ASN A 296 3.06 20.00 -21.85
CA ASN A 296 3.72 20.33 -20.59
C ASN A 296 5.07 21.01 -20.82
N THR A 297 5.38 22.01 -20.00
CA THR A 297 6.64 22.78 -20.02
C THR A 297 7.76 22.17 -19.17
N ILE A 298 7.63 20.92 -18.73
CA ILE A 298 8.63 20.29 -17.85
C ILE A 298 9.85 19.85 -18.65
N ASP A 299 11.03 20.20 -18.14
CA ASP A 299 12.29 19.67 -18.63
C ASP A 299 12.47 18.18 -18.28
N LEU A 300 12.65 17.37 -19.32
CA LEU A 300 12.88 15.93 -19.22
C LEU A 300 14.35 15.53 -19.42
N GLU A 301 15.29 16.47 -19.57
CA GLU A 301 16.71 16.17 -19.83
C GLU A 301 17.29 15.16 -18.83
N ARG A 302 16.94 15.30 -17.55
CA ARG A 302 17.40 14.42 -16.46
C ARG A 302 16.59 13.12 -16.30
N HIS A 303 15.47 12.98 -17.01
CA HIS A 303 14.50 11.90 -16.83
C HIS A 303 14.45 10.97 -18.05
N ALA A 304 14.41 11.54 -19.26
CA ALA A 304 14.29 10.82 -20.51
C ALA A 304 15.38 9.75 -20.72
N PRO A 305 16.67 9.96 -20.38
CA PRO A 305 17.68 8.91 -20.50
C PRO A 305 17.35 7.65 -19.68
N MET A 306 16.83 7.81 -18.46
CA MET A 306 16.42 6.68 -17.63
C MET A 306 15.18 5.99 -18.21
N TYR A 307 14.18 6.77 -18.63
CA TYR A 307 12.93 6.23 -19.19
C TYR A 307 13.19 5.41 -20.46
N ARG A 308 14.09 5.86 -21.34
CA ARG A 308 14.54 5.12 -22.53
C ARG A 308 15.27 3.81 -22.21
N LYS A 309 15.81 3.68 -21.00
CA LYS A 309 16.38 2.43 -20.49
C LYS A 309 15.35 1.57 -19.76
N GLY A 310 14.11 2.03 -19.58
CA GLY A 310 13.07 1.35 -18.80
C GLY A 310 13.25 1.52 -17.29
N ILE A 311 13.91 2.59 -16.86
CA ILE A 311 14.21 2.89 -15.45
C ILE A 311 13.46 4.15 -15.05
N ALA A 312 12.79 4.15 -13.89
CA ALA A 312 12.18 5.35 -13.33
C ALA A 312 12.29 5.38 -11.81
N PHE A 313 11.90 6.52 -11.22
CA PHE A 313 11.71 6.64 -9.78
C PHE A 313 10.39 7.33 -9.45
N HIS A 314 9.83 7.04 -8.26
CA HIS A 314 8.58 7.62 -7.80
C HIS A 314 8.59 7.91 -6.29
N HIS A 315 8.32 9.15 -5.91
CA HIS A 315 8.12 9.56 -4.52
C HIS A 315 7.22 10.79 -4.41
N ALA A 316 6.75 11.09 -3.19
CA ALA A 316 5.81 12.19 -2.95
C ALA A 316 6.31 13.59 -3.40
N GLY A 317 7.63 13.84 -3.33
CA GLY A 317 8.24 15.10 -3.75
C GLY A 317 8.45 15.30 -5.26
N LEU A 318 8.04 14.35 -6.11
CA LEU A 318 8.13 14.47 -7.56
C LEU A 318 6.97 15.37 -8.07
N ASP A 319 7.23 16.19 -9.09
CA ASP A 319 6.21 17.01 -9.74
C ASP A 319 4.99 16.16 -10.15
N VAL A 320 3.79 16.71 -9.99
CA VAL A 320 2.53 15.99 -10.25
C VAL A 320 2.46 15.44 -11.67
N ARG A 321 2.90 16.20 -12.66
CA ARG A 321 2.88 15.80 -14.07
C ARG A 321 3.93 14.72 -14.35
N LEU A 322 5.10 14.79 -13.70
CA LEU A 322 6.12 13.73 -13.79
C LEU A 322 5.68 12.44 -13.12
N LYS A 323 4.97 12.52 -11.98
CA LYS A 323 4.33 11.34 -11.36
C LYS A 323 3.39 10.69 -12.36
N TRP A 324 2.45 11.46 -12.91
CA TRP A 324 1.52 10.95 -13.93
C TRP A 324 2.25 10.28 -15.11
N LEU A 325 3.32 10.89 -15.63
CA LEU A 325 4.10 10.30 -16.73
C LEU A 325 4.74 8.97 -16.33
N VAL A 326 5.32 8.86 -15.14
CA VAL A 326 5.90 7.61 -14.64
C VAL A 326 4.82 6.53 -14.47
N GLU A 327 3.66 6.90 -13.94
CA GLU A 327 2.50 6.01 -13.79
C GLU A 327 2.03 5.50 -15.17
N HIS A 328 1.83 6.41 -16.14
CA HIS A 328 1.43 6.10 -17.51
C HIS A 328 2.41 5.18 -18.22
N LEU A 329 3.71 5.48 -18.15
CA LEU A 329 4.75 4.62 -18.73
C LEU A 329 4.82 3.24 -18.06
N TYR A 330 4.55 3.16 -16.76
CA TYR A 330 4.49 1.88 -16.05
C TYR A 330 3.28 1.05 -16.48
N GLU A 331 2.10 1.66 -16.60
CA GLU A 331 0.87 1.01 -17.14
C GLU A 331 1.08 0.49 -18.55
N ALA A 332 1.75 1.27 -19.39
CA ALA A 332 2.15 0.90 -20.74
C ALA A 332 3.22 -0.22 -20.77
N ARG A 333 3.70 -0.69 -19.61
CA ARG A 333 4.75 -1.71 -19.42
C ARG A 333 6.13 -1.27 -19.95
N LEU A 334 6.36 0.04 -20.05
CA LEU A 334 7.59 0.64 -20.54
C LEU A 334 8.60 0.94 -19.44
N ILE A 335 8.22 0.78 -18.17
CA ILE A 335 9.14 0.80 -17.03
C ILE A 335 9.35 -0.63 -16.53
N LYS A 336 10.62 -1.07 -16.47
CA LYS A 336 11.01 -2.40 -15.99
C LYS A 336 11.57 -2.35 -14.57
N VAL A 337 12.21 -1.24 -14.18
CA VAL A 337 12.73 -1.03 -12.82
C VAL A 337 12.23 0.31 -12.31
N LEU A 338 11.38 0.28 -11.28
CA LEU A 338 10.85 1.48 -10.64
C LEU A 338 11.36 1.59 -9.20
N TYR A 339 12.23 2.57 -8.94
CA TYR A 339 12.65 2.90 -7.57
C TYR A 339 11.56 3.73 -6.87
N CYS A 340 10.99 3.25 -5.77
CA CYS A 340 9.86 3.94 -5.14
C CYS A 340 9.92 3.99 -3.62
N THR A 341 9.34 5.05 -3.04
CA THR A 341 9.10 5.13 -1.59
C THR A 341 7.84 4.37 -1.18
N SER A 342 7.65 4.13 0.13
CA SER A 342 6.48 3.42 0.69
C SER A 342 5.12 3.91 0.20
N THR A 343 4.98 5.20 -0.09
CA THR A 343 3.71 5.81 -0.54
C THR A 343 3.21 5.24 -1.86
N PHE A 344 4.11 4.75 -2.72
CA PHE A 344 3.72 4.13 -4.00
C PHE A 344 2.95 2.82 -3.78
N ALA A 345 3.37 2.00 -2.81
CA ALA A 345 2.70 0.74 -2.48
C ALA A 345 1.27 0.94 -1.98
N LEU A 346 0.96 2.12 -1.46
CA LEU A 346 -0.38 2.47 -0.98
C LEU A 346 -1.24 3.05 -2.09
N GLY A 347 -0.66 3.74 -3.07
CA GLY A 347 -1.41 4.66 -3.94
C GLY A 347 -2.01 4.10 -5.22
N MET A 348 -1.61 2.89 -5.65
CA MET A 348 -1.81 2.50 -7.05
C MET A 348 -1.98 0.98 -7.24
N ASN A 349 -2.92 0.57 -8.11
CA ASN A 349 -3.11 -0.83 -8.52
C ASN A 349 -2.08 -1.29 -9.57
N MET A 350 -0.79 -1.20 -9.24
CA MET A 350 0.30 -1.56 -10.14
C MET A 350 1.06 -2.81 -9.67
N PRO A 351 0.60 -4.02 -10.02
CA PRO A 351 1.32 -5.24 -9.70
C PRO A 351 2.61 -5.36 -10.55
N ALA A 352 3.66 -5.88 -9.93
CA ALA A 352 4.94 -6.19 -10.56
C ALA A 352 5.20 -7.70 -10.50
N ARG A 353 6.12 -8.20 -11.31
CA ARG A 353 6.54 -9.61 -11.18
C ARG A 353 7.31 -9.82 -9.87
N SER A 354 8.13 -8.84 -9.51
CA SER A 354 8.85 -8.84 -8.24
C SER A 354 8.80 -7.51 -7.50
N VAL A 355 9.04 -7.60 -6.19
CA VAL A 355 9.27 -6.47 -5.30
C VAL A 355 10.64 -6.64 -4.68
N VAL A 356 11.43 -5.58 -4.66
CA VAL A 356 12.76 -5.55 -4.03
C VAL A 356 12.73 -4.61 -2.84
N PHE A 357 13.29 -5.04 -1.71
CA PHE A 357 13.52 -4.21 -0.53
C PHE A 357 15.00 -3.87 -0.41
N ASP A 358 15.34 -2.58 -0.45
CA ASP A 358 16.71 -2.13 -0.22
C ASP A 358 17.18 -2.35 1.23
N ASP A 359 16.27 -2.11 2.17
CA ASP A 359 16.38 -2.43 3.59
C ASP A 359 14.98 -2.86 4.06
N ILE A 360 14.89 -3.48 5.24
CA ILE A 360 13.64 -3.82 5.93
C ILE A 360 13.40 -2.92 7.15
N ARG A 361 14.18 -1.84 7.27
CA ARG A 361 14.07 -0.81 8.31
C ARG A 361 13.85 0.55 7.67
N LYS A 362 13.09 1.40 8.33
CA LYS A 362 12.78 2.77 7.90
C LYS A 362 12.99 3.75 9.03
N TYR A 363 13.22 5.02 8.68
CA TYR A 363 13.14 6.10 9.65
C TYR A 363 11.66 6.46 9.88
N ASP A 364 11.24 6.52 11.14
CA ASP A 364 9.85 6.83 11.54
C ASP A 364 9.65 8.29 11.98
N GLY A 365 10.66 9.14 11.81
CA GLY A 365 10.66 10.51 12.33
C GLY A 365 11.52 10.68 13.58
N ARG A 366 11.79 9.59 14.31
CA ARG A 366 12.60 9.58 15.55
C ARG A 366 13.80 8.66 15.48
N SER A 367 13.60 7.45 14.96
CA SER A 367 14.62 6.40 14.93
C SER A 367 14.47 5.50 13.71
N VAL A 368 15.49 4.68 13.45
CA VAL A 368 15.44 3.66 12.40
C VAL A 368 14.88 2.38 13.01
N VAL A 369 13.67 2.01 12.60
CA VAL A 369 12.90 0.88 13.12
C VAL A 369 12.62 -0.15 12.01
N PRO A 370 12.50 -1.45 12.33
CA PRO A 370 12.02 -2.45 11.37
C PRO A 370 10.61 -2.10 10.87
N LEU A 371 10.29 -2.51 9.65
CA LEU A 371 8.92 -2.49 9.15
C LEU A 371 8.04 -3.38 10.02
N THR A 372 6.76 -3.01 10.17
CA THR A 372 5.77 -3.97 10.67
C THR A 372 5.50 -5.02 9.59
N THR A 373 5.02 -6.20 9.99
CA THR A 373 4.61 -7.26 9.08
C THR A 373 3.52 -6.77 8.13
N LEU A 374 2.59 -5.96 8.62
CA LEU A 374 1.59 -5.31 7.76
C LEU A 374 2.24 -4.40 6.70
N GLN A 375 3.18 -3.53 7.08
CA GLN A 375 3.88 -2.63 6.14
C GLN A 375 4.73 -3.40 5.13
N PHE A 376 5.34 -4.51 5.55
CA PHE A 376 6.07 -5.42 4.66
C PHE A 376 5.11 -6.08 3.68
N MET A 377 4.03 -6.70 4.16
CA MET A 377 3.07 -7.44 3.34
C MET A 377 2.27 -6.54 2.38
N GLN A 378 2.00 -5.29 2.73
CA GLN A 378 1.42 -4.31 1.81
C GLN A 378 2.31 -4.07 0.58
N LYS A 379 3.64 -3.97 0.80
CA LYS A 379 4.64 -3.75 -0.26
C LYS A 379 4.92 -5.03 -1.03
N ALA A 380 5.29 -6.08 -0.32
CA ALA A 380 5.53 -7.42 -0.87
C ALA A 380 4.31 -7.94 -1.63
N GLY A 381 3.11 -7.57 -1.19
CA GLY A 381 1.85 -7.96 -1.81
C GLY A 381 1.61 -7.41 -3.21
N ARG A 382 2.43 -6.44 -3.66
CA ARG A 382 2.44 -5.95 -5.05
C ARG A 382 3.21 -6.87 -6.01
N ALA A 383 3.95 -7.86 -5.49
CA ALA A 383 4.59 -8.88 -6.31
C ALA A 383 3.57 -9.96 -6.75
N GLY A 384 3.70 -10.39 -8.00
CA GLY A 384 2.84 -11.37 -8.65
C GLY A 384 1.65 -10.72 -9.36
N ARG A 385 1.64 -10.81 -10.69
CA ARG A 385 0.52 -10.32 -11.52
C ARG A 385 -0.49 -11.44 -11.73
N ARG A 386 -1.72 -11.25 -11.23
CA ARG A 386 -2.82 -12.22 -11.39
C ARG A 386 -3.03 -12.55 -12.86
N GLY A 387 -3.04 -13.84 -13.18
CA GLY A 387 -3.22 -14.34 -14.55
C GLY A 387 -2.00 -14.25 -15.45
N MET A 388 -0.86 -13.74 -14.96
CA MET A 388 0.40 -13.68 -15.73
C MET A 388 1.56 -14.38 -15.04
N ASP A 389 1.65 -14.33 -13.71
CA ASP A 389 2.72 -14.95 -12.94
C ASP A 389 2.17 -16.06 -12.04
N GLU A 390 2.86 -17.20 -11.98
CA GLU A 390 2.55 -18.31 -11.06
C GLU A 390 2.91 -17.97 -9.60
N LYS A 391 3.96 -17.17 -9.42
CA LYS A 391 4.46 -16.70 -8.12
C LYS A 391 4.87 -15.23 -8.21
N GLY A 392 4.72 -14.52 -7.11
CA GLY A 392 5.29 -13.19 -6.91
C GLY A 392 6.60 -13.27 -6.13
N TYR A 393 7.65 -12.63 -6.62
CA TYR A 393 8.97 -12.72 -5.98
C TYR A 393 9.25 -11.52 -5.09
N VAL A 394 9.68 -11.77 -3.87
CA VAL A 394 10.04 -10.73 -2.88
C VAL A 394 11.52 -10.84 -2.58
N VAL A 395 12.32 -9.95 -3.14
CA VAL A 395 13.78 -9.96 -3.00
C VAL A 395 14.18 -8.97 -1.91
N ILE A 396 14.89 -9.44 -0.89
CA ILE A 396 15.37 -8.60 0.20
C ILE A 396 16.90 -8.49 0.07
N LYS A 397 17.40 -7.28 -0.12
CA LYS A 397 18.85 -7.03 -0.10
C LYS A 397 19.35 -7.19 1.33
N GLN A 398 20.27 -8.13 1.56
CA GLN A 398 20.91 -8.30 2.87
C GLN A 398 22.41 -8.51 2.71
N ASP A 399 23.16 -7.71 3.43
CA ASP A 399 24.57 -8.00 3.71
C ASP A 399 24.66 -8.93 4.91
N PHE A 400 25.73 -9.72 5.02
CA PHE A 400 25.87 -10.70 6.09
C PHE A 400 25.79 -10.08 7.50
N LEU A 401 26.32 -8.86 7.68
CA LEU A 401 26.16 -8.11 8.94
C LEU A 401 24.71 -7.73 9.23
N HIS A 402 24.00 -7.20 8.23
CA HIS A 402 22.62 -6.81 8.38
C HIS A 402 21.74 -8.02 8.65
N PHE A 403 22.03 -9.15 7.99
CA PHE A 403 21.33 -10.39 8.23
C PHE A 403 21.39 -10.80 9.71
N LEU A 404 22.57 -10.74 10.36
CA LEU A 404 22.73 -11.04 11.78
C LEU A 404 21.76 -10.23 12.67
N LEU A 405 21.58 -8.94 12.39
CA LEU A 405 20.70 -8.05 13.15
C LEU A 405 19.21 -8.25 12.81
N ASN A 406 18.92 -8.77 11.63
CA ASN A 406 17.58 -8.81 11.05
C ASN A 406 16.92 -10.19 11.05
N GLN A 407 17.60 -11.26 11.50
CA GLN A 407 17.09 -12.65 11.38
C GLN A 407 15.71 -12.85 12.02
N SER A 408 15.48 -12.26 13.20
CA SER A 408 14.21 -12.35 13.91
C SER A 408 13.06 -11.70 13.13
N HIS A 409 13.32 -10.53 12.53
CA HIS A 409 12.35 -9.81 11.70
C HIS A 409 12.06 -10.56 10.40
N LEU A 410 13.09 -11.07 9.72
CA LEU A 410 12.93 -11.89 8.50
C LEU A 410 12.09 -13.14 8.78
N ALA A 411 12.38 -13.87 9.87
CA ALA A 411 11.59 -15.02 10.28
C ALA A 411 10.13 -14.67 10.62
N THR A 412 9.86 -13.44 11.07
CA THR A 412 8.50 -12.96 11.34
C THR A 412 7.73 -12.73 10.04
N TYR A 413 8.39 -12.12 9.05
CA TYR A 413 7.80 -11.91 7.72
C TYR A 413 7.56 -13.23 6.97
N GLU A 414 8.49 -14.18 7.06
CA GLU A 414 8.34 -15.53 6.48
C GLU A 414 7.12 -16.26 7.05
N LYS A 415 6.85 -16.09 8.35
CA LYS A 415 5.66 -16.66 9.02
C LYS A 415 4.37 -15.89 8.73
N GLY A 416 4.44 -14.69 8.17
CA GLY A 416 3.29 -13.83 7.89
C GLY A 416 2.46 -13.46 9.12
N LYS A 417 3.06 -13.47 10.33
CA LYS A 417 2.34 -13.17 11.57
C LYS A 417 2.07 -11.66 11.68
N VAL A 418 0.89 -11.24 11.22
CA VAL A 418 0.47 -9.84 11.28
C VAL A 418 0.28 -9.40 12.73
N GLU A 419 0.77 -8.21 13.06
CA GLU A 419 0.58 -7.60 14.37
C GLU A 419 -0.91 -7.34 14.68
N ARG A 420 -1.23 -7.19 15.96
CA ARG A 420 -2.57 -6.77 16.41
C ARG A 420 -2.73 -5.29 16.11
N ILE A 421 -3.87 -4.88 15.55
CA ILE A 421 -4.20 -3.44 15.54
C ILE A 421 -4.54 -3.04 16.96
N THR A 422 -3.89 -1.97 17.42
CA THR A 422 -4.23 -1.28 18.66
C THR A 422 -4.81 0.08 18.31
N SER A 423 -5.73 0.58 19.14
CA SER A 423 -6.23 1.95 19.02
C SER A 423 -5.06 2.93 19.09
N SER A 424 -5.09 3.92 18.19
CA SER A 424 -4.21 5.10 18.25
C SER A 424 -4.98 6.34 18.71
N PHE A 425 -6.15 6.14 19.33
CA PHE A 425 -7.03 7.22 19.76
C PHE A 425 -6.32 8.19 20.69
N ASN A 426 -6.29 9.44 20.27
CA ASN A 426 -5.72 10.53 21.02
C ASN A 426 -6.60 11.78 20.82
N LEU A 427 -7.04 12.38 21.92
CA LEU A 427 -7.84 13.60 21.89
C LEU A 427 -6.92 14.79 21.60
N SER A 428 -6.97 15.28 20.37
CA SER A 428 -6.32 16.55 20.01
C SER A 428 -7.08 17.73 20.64
N PHE A 429 -6.42 18.88 20.84
CA PHE A 429 -7.10 20.11 21.26
C PHE A 429 -8.31 20.44 20.37
N ASN A 430 -8.17 20.24 19.06
CA ASN A 430 -9.26 20.46 18.10
C ASN A 430 -10.43 19.47 18.32
N SER A 431 -10.13 18.19 18.59
CA SER A 431 -11.16 17.20 18.93
C SER A 431 -11.90 17.60 20.21
N ILE A 432 -11.19 18.05 21.24
CA ILE A 432 -11.78 18.47 22.52
C ILE A 432 -12.69 19.68 22.34
N VAL A 433 -12.23 20.73 21.64
CA VAL A 433 -13.03 21.93 21.38
C VAL A 433 -14.31 21.57 20.62
N ASN A 434 -14.21 20.77 19.55
CA ASN A 434 -15.39 20.33 18.80
C ASN A 434 -16.35 19.47 19.63
N LEU A 435 -15.82 18.62 20.53
CA LEU A 435 -16.64 17.79 21.41
C LEU A 435 -17.42 18.65 22.41
N ILE A 436 -16.73 19.56 23.11
CA ILE A 436 -17.33 20.44 24.14
C ILE A 436 -18.33 21.42 23.52
N GLU A 437 -18.05 21.93 22.32
CA GLU A 437 -18.96 22.85 21.62
C GLU A 437 -20.29 22.17 21.23
N ARG A 438 -20.28 20.85 21.00
CA ARG A 438 -21.39 20.14 20.34
C ARG A 438 -22.13 19.16 21.24
N TYR A 439 -21.48 18.63 22.26
CA TYR A 439 -22.03 17.58 23.12
C TYR A 439 -21.97 17.98 24.59
N PRO A 440 -23.00 17.63 25.38
CA PRO A 440 -22.90 17.71 26.83
C PRO A 440 -21.82 16.75 27.35
N ILE A 441 -21.27 17.04 28.52
CA ILE A 441 -20.12 16.30 29.08
C ILE A 441 -20.41 14.80 29.18
N GLU A 442 -21.63 14.42 29.56
CA GLU A 442 -22.05 13.02 29.71
C GLU A 442 -22.03 12.27 28.37
N ALA A 443 -22.37 12.95 27.27
CA ALA A 443 -22.29 12.39 25.93
C ALA A 443 -20.84 12.28 25.46
N ILE A 444 -19.98 13.24 25.83
CA ILE A 444 -18.53 13.17 25.54
C ILE A 444 -17.89 11.97 26.24
N GLU A 445 -18.22 11.73 27.52
CA GLU A 445 -17.74 10.55 28.25
C GLU A 445 -18.16 9.26 27.56
N THR A 446 -19.41 9.19 27.10
CA THR A 446 -19.92 8.04 26.34
C THR A 446 -19.16 7.85 25.02
N ILE A 447 -18.86 8.92 24.29
CA ILE A 447 -18.07 8.88 23.05
C ILE A 447 -16.64 8.37 23.32
N ILE A 448 -16.00 8.85 24.39
CA ILE A 448 -14.66 8.41 24.79
C ILE A 448 -14.67 6.94 25.22
N GLN A 449 -15.70 6.49 25.93
CA GLN A 449 -15.88 5.08 26.31
C GLN A 449 -16.03 4.17 25.09
N LYS A 450 -16.60 4.68 23.99
CA LYS A 450 -16.70 3.99 22.68
C LYS A 450 -15.35 3.88 21.95
N SER A 451 -14.23 4.34 22.51
CA SER A 451 -12.90 4.12 21.91
C SER A 451 -12.54 2.64 21.81
N PHE A 452 -11.85 2.24 20.74
CA PHE A 452 -11.32 0.88 20.54
C PHE A 452 -10.24 0.49 21.57
N ARG A 453 -9.76 1.47 22.33
CA ARG A 453 -8.84 1.24 23.45
C ARG A 453 -9.51 0.56 24.65
N ASN A 454 -10.81 0.80 24.84
CA ASN A 454 -11.61 0.31 25.96
C ASN A 454 -12.35 -0.97 25.58
#